data_AF-A0A369RCP2-F1
#
_entry.id   AF-A0A369RCP2-F1
#
_cell.length_a   1.000
_cell.length_b   1.000
_cell.length_c   1.000
_cell.angle_alpha   90.00
_cell.angle_beta   90.00
_cell.angle_gamma   90.00
#
_symmetry.space_group_name_H-M   'P 1'
#
loop_
_entity.id
_entity.type
_entity.pdbx_description
1 polymer ?
#
loop_
_entity_poly.entity_id
_entity_poly.type
_entity_poly.pdbx_seq_one_letter_code
_entity_poly.pdbx_strand_id
1 'polypeptide(L)'
;MLIGATPESNKELVTVCGGYRESTESWLEVLRDLKERNMASPNLCIGDGALCFWKAIREVYPEAEHQRSGQNSKERAAKRQIPDP
;
A
#
# COMPACT_ATOMS: atom_id res chain seq x y z
N MET A 1 -8.41 1.09 5.52
CA MET A 1 -8.55 2.16 4.50
C MET A 1 -7.33 2.11 3.59
N LEU A 2 -7.52 2.04 2.27
CA LEU A 2 -6.44 2.09 1.27
C LEU A 2 -6.57 3.38 0.46
N ILE A 3 -5.52 4.18 0.46
CA ILE A 3 -5.42 5.39 -0.36
C ILE A 3 -4.28 5.17 -1.35
N GLY A 4 -4.58 5.30 -2.63
CA GLY A 4 -3.58 5.31 -3.70
C GLY A 4 -3.08 6.73 -3.93
N ALA A 5 -1.83 6.83 -4.35
CA ALA A 5 -1.27 8.07 -4.85
C ALA A 5 -0.68 7.82 -6.23
N THR A 6 -1.03 8.64 -7.21
CA THR A 6 -0.41 8.58 -8.54
C THR A 6 0.93 9.32 -8.54
N PRO A 7 1.82 9.08 -9.52
CA PRO A 7 3.06 9.84 -9.67
C PRO A 7 2.84 11.35 -9.78
N GLU A 8 1.68 11.77 -10.27
CA GLU A 8 1.25 13.17 -10.40
C GLU A 8 0.73 13.76 -9.07
N SER A 9 0.91 13.05 -7.95
CA SER A 9 0.48 13.42 -6.60
C SER A 9 -1.03 13.50 -6.39
N ASN A 10 -1.83 12.89 -7.28
CA ASN A 10 -3.26 12.75 -7.06
C ASN A 10 -3.51 11.64 -6.04
N LYS A 11 -4.28 11.95 -4.98
CA LYS A 11 -4.68 10.99 -3.97
C LYS A 11 -6.06 10.47 -4.32
N GLU A 12 -6.14 9.18 -4.60
CA GLU A 12 -7.39 8.50 -4.89
C GLU A 12 -7.73 7.55 -3.75
N LEU A 13 -8.98 7.60 -3.31
CA LEU A 13 -9.48 6.62 -2.36
C LEU A 13 -9.69 5.31 -3.10
N VAL A 14 -8.75 4.37 -2.93
CA VAL A 14 -8.76 3.10 -3.65
C VAL A 14 -9.75 2.12 -3.00
N THR A 15 -9.84 2.10 -1.67
CA THR A 15 -10.92 1.38 -0.97
C THR A 15 -11.08 1.79 0.50
N VAL A 16 -12.29 1.67 1.03
CA VAL A 16 -12.59 1.75 2.47
C VAL A 16 -13.13 0.42 2.95
N CYS A 17 -12.25 -0.49 3.36
CA CYS A 17 -12.67 -1.67 4.14
C CYS A 17 -12.96 -1.22 5.57
N GLY A 18 -14.23 -0.92 5.87
CA GLY A 18 -14.71 -0.74 7.23
C GLY A 18 -14.88 -2.09 7.90
N GLY A 19 -14.05 -2.41 8.89
CA GLY A 19 -14.29 -3.41 9.95
C GLY A 19 -14.65 -4.85 9.55
N TYR A 20 -14.70 -5.21 8.28
CA TYR A 20 -15.15 -6.52 7.83
C TYR A 20 -13.94 -7.47 7.77
N ARG A 21 -13.82 -8.28 8.83
CA ARG A 21 -12.82 -9.33 9.08
C ARG A 21 -11.45 -9.09 8.44
N GLU A 22 -10.47 -8.79 9.28
CA GLU A 22 -9.04 -8.80 8.96
C GLU A 22 -8.54 -10.22 8.61
N SER A 23 -9.11 -10.84 7.58
CA SER A 23 -8.70 -12.12 7.03
C SER A 23 -7.92 -11.88 5.74
N THR A 24 -7.02 -12.80 5.39
CA THR A 24 -6.29 -12.70 4.12
C THR A 24 -7.26 -12.78 2.93
N GLU A 25 -8.31 -13.57 3.04
CA GLU A 25 -9.32 -13.78 1.99
C GLU A 25 -10.07 -12.48 1.66
N SER A 26 -10.51 -11.74 2.68
CA SER A 26 -11.15 -10.43 2.50
C SER A 26 -10.26 -9.45 1.72
N TRP A 27 -8.95 -9.47 2.00
CA TRP A 27 -8.00 -8.62 1.29
C TRP A 27 -7.73 -9.10 -0.15
N LEU A 28 -7.74 -10.40 -0.38
CA LEU A 28 -7.57 -10.97 -1.72
C LEU A 28 -8.73 -10.55 -2.63
N GLU A 29 -9.98 -10.59 -2.15
CA GLU A 29 -11.15 -10.15 -2.92
C GLU A 29 -10.98 -8.71 -3.40
N VAL A 30 -10.65 -7.80 -2.47
CA VAL A 30 -10.43 -6.38 -2.78
C VAL A 30 -9.28 -6.17 -3.77
N LEU A 31 -8.13 -6.80 -3.53
CA LEU A 31 -6.95 -6.59 -4.37
C LEU A 31 -7.14 -7.18 -5.78
N ARG A 32 -7.89 -8.29 -5.90
CA ARG A 32 -8.25 -8.88 -7.20
C ARG A 32 -9.22 -7.99 -7.97
N ASP A 33 -10.25 -7.45 -7.32
CA ASP A 33 -11.17 -6.48 -7.95
C ASP A 33 -10.41 -5.24 -8.46
N LEU A 34 -9.43 -4.74 -7.70
CA LEU A 34 -8.56 -3.65 -8.15
C LEU A 34 -7.73 -4.05 -9.38
N LYS A 35 -7.19 -5.28 -9.40
CA LYS A 35 -6.42 -5.79 -10.53
C LYS A 35 -7.28 -5.95 -11.78
N GLU A 36 -8.51 -6.42 -11.63
CA GLU A 36 -9.51 -6.52 -12.72
C GLU A 36 -9.89 -5.15 -13.29
N ARG A 37 -9.88 -4.11 -12.45
CA ARG A 37 -10.03 -2.70 -12.87
C ARG A 37 -8.77 -2.11 -13.52
N ASN A 38 -7.79 -2.94 -13.87
CA ASN A 38 -6.51 -2.56 -14.45
C ASN A 38 -5.66 -1.65 -13.56
N MET A 39 -5.80 -1.75 -12.23
CA MET A 39 -4.86 -1.10 -11.32
C MET A 39 -3.47 -1.73 -11.50
N ALA A 40 -2.49 -0.90 -11.84
CA ALA A 40 -1.09 -1.32 -11.92
C ALA A 40 -0.56 -1.72 -10.54
N SER A 41 0.48 -2.55 -10.52
CA SER A 41 1.14 -2.90 -9.27
C SER A 41 1.62 -1.64 -8.55
N PRO A 42 1.26 -1.43 -7.28
CA PRO A 42 1.80 -0.32 -6.52
C PRO A 42 3.31 -0.53 -6.30
N ASN A 43 4.09 0.54 -6.41
CA ASN A 43 5.53 0.48 -6.12
C ASN A 43 5.80 0.27 -4.63
N LEU A 44 4.97 0.86 -3.75
CA LEU A 44 5.13 0.80 -2.30
C LEU A 44 3.77 0.77 -1.60
N CYS A 45 3.57 -0.21 -0.73
CA CYS A 45 2.45 -0.29 0.19
C CYS A 45 2.90 0.04 1.62
N ILE A 46 2.18 0.94 2.28
CA ILE A 46 2.45 1.34 3.67
C ILE A 46 1.26 0.97 4.55
N GLY A 47 1.51 0.27 5.66
CA GLY A 47 0.48 -0.14 6.61
C GLY A 47 1.01 -0.35 8.02
N ASP A 48 0.13 -0.33 9.00
CA ASP A 48 0.44 -0.40 10.44
C ASP A 48 0.79 -1.81 10.93
N GLY A 49 0.61 -2.83 10.09
CA GLY A 49 1.10 -4.17 10.38
C GLY A 49 0.07 -5.28 10.25
N ALA A 50 -1.11 -5.02 9.68
CA ALA A 50 -2.10 -6.06 9.38
C ALA A 50 -1.47 -7.22 8.58
N LEU A 51 -1.15 -8.33 9.27
CA LEU A 51 -0.44 -9.49 8.69
C LEU A 51 -1.21 -10.09 7.50
N CYS A 52 -2.54 -10.07 7.59
CA CYS A 52 -3.43 -10.54 6.53
C CYS A 52 -3.35 -9.70 5.25
N PHE A 53 -3.17 -8.38 5.36
CA PHE A 53 -2.96 -7.51 4.20
C PHE A 53 -1.65 -7.83 3.50
N TRP A 54 -0.55 -7.95 4.26
CA TRP A 54 0.76 -8.27 3.70
C TRP A 54 0.82 -9.63 3.00
N LYS A 55 0.05 -10.60 3.49
CA LYS A 55 -0.08 -11.89 2.81
C LYS A 55 -0.83 -11.77 1.48
N ALA A 56 -1.94 -11.03 1.46
CA ALA A 56 -2.75 -10.86 0.26
C ALA A 56 -2.06 -10.03 -0.83
N ILE A 57 -1.39 -8.94 -0.46
CA ILE A 57 -0.69 -8.07 -1.42
C ILE A 57 0.46 -8.81 -2.11
N ARG A 58 1.20 -9.68 -1.41
CA ARG A 58 2.26 -10.51 -2.01
C ARG A 58 1.72 -11.53 -3.01
N GLU A 59 0.48 -11.94 -2.86
CA GLU A 59 -0.17 -12.87 -3.79
C GLU A 59 -0.64 -12.16 -5.07
N VAL A 60 -1.22 -10.96 -4.94
CA VAL A 60 -1.83 -10.25 -6.07
C VAL A 60 -0.81 -9.37 -6.83
N TYR A 61 0.09 -8.73 -6.08
CA TYR A 61 1.11 -7.77 -6.52
C TYR A 61 2.48 -8.12 -5.90
N PRO A 62 3.14 -9.20 -6.37
CA PRO A 62 4.41 -9.66 -5.80
C PRO A 62 5.55 -8.63 -5.90
N GLU A 63 5.48 -7.71 -6.87
CA GLU A 63 6.48 -6.66 -7.09
C GLU A 63 6.31 -5.44 -6.16
N ALA A 64 5.24 -5.38 -5.36
CA ALA A 64 5.01 -4.24 -4.47
C ALA A 64 5.95 -4.28 -3.25
N GLU A 65 6.68 -3.20 -3.02
CA GLU A 65 7.48 -3.05 -1.80
C GLU A 65 6.58 -2.81 -0.58
N HIS A 66 7.04 -3.19 0.62
CA HIS A 66 6.27 -3.10 1.86
C HIS A 66 6.99 -2.26 2.90
N GLN A 67 6.31 -1.26 3.48
CA GLN A 67 6.81 -0.47 4.60
C GLN A 67 5.81 -0.46 5.77
N ARG A 68 6.29 -0.67 7.00
CA ARG A 68 5.46 -0.52 8.20
C ARG A 68 5.38 0.94 8.64
N SER A 69 4.17 1.44 8.89
CA SER A 69 3.99 2.74 9.54
C SER A 69 4.34 2.62 11.02
N GLY A 70 5.56 3.06 11.38
CA GLY A 70 6.07 3.02 12.74
C GLY A 70 7.59 2.99 12.82
N GLN A 71 8.27 2.57 11.75
CA GLN A 71 9.72 2.66 11.63
C GLN A 71 10.05 3.69 10.53
N ASN A 72 10.60 4.84 10.95
CA ASN A 72 11.33 5.79 10.11
C ASN A 72 10.53 6.67 9.14
N SER A 73 9.28 7.03 9.44
CA SER A 73 8.53 8.02 8.64
C SER A 73 9.19 9.41 8.60
N LYS A 74 10.09 9.73 9.56
CA LYS A 74 10.84 11.00 9.57
C LYS A 74 12.17 10.96 8.80
N GLU A 75 12.78 9.79 8.59
CA GLU A 75 14.19 9.73 8.18
C GLU A 75 14.39 9.70 6.65
N ARG A 76 13.44 9.15 5.88
CA ARG A 76 13.55 9.10 4.41
C ARG A 76 13.06 10.37 3.71
N ALA A 77 12.13 11.12 4.31
CA ALA A 77 11.75 12.45 3.79
C ALA A 77 12.90 13.46 3.95
N ALA A 78 13.67 13.38 5.04
CA ALA A 78 14.80 14.27 5.31
C ALA A 78 16.02 14.02 4.40
N LYS A 79 16.26 12.78 3.97
CA LYS A 79 17.43 12.43 3.14
C LYS A 79 17.32 12.82 1.66
N ARG A 80 16.16 13.28 1.19
CA ARG A 80 15.96 13.69 -0.22
C ARG A 80 16.05 15.21 -0.43
N GLN A 81 16.34 15.96 0.63
CA GLN A 81 16.31 17.42 0.63
C GLN A 81 17.63 18.07 1.07
N ILE A 82 18.70 17.29 1.25
CA ILE A 82 20.05 17.81 1.49
C ILE A 82 20.84 17.54 0.21
N PRO A 83 21.09 18.54 -0.65
CA PRO A 83 22.08 18.39 -1.71
C PRO A 83 23.46 18.18 -1.08
N ASP A 84 24.23 17.24 -1.64
CA ASP A 84 25.67 17.06 -1.33
C ASP A 84 26.42 18.40 -1.47
N PRO A 85 27.50 18.64 -0.68
CA PRO A 85 28.23 19.91 -0.64
C PRO A 85 28.84 20.34 -1.98
#